data_AF-A0A9D5KA26-F1
#
_entry.id   AF-A0A9D5KA26-F1
#
_cell.length_a   1.000
_cell.length_b   1.000
_cell.length_c   1.000
_cell.angle_alpha   90.00
_cell.angle_beta   90.00
_cell.angle_gamma   90.00
#
_symmetry.space_group_name_H-M   'P 1'
#
loop_
_entity.id
_entity.type
_entity.pdbx_description
1 polymer ?
#
loop_
_entity_poly.entity_id
_entity_poly.type
_entity_poly.pdbx_seq_one_letter_code
_entity_poly.pdbx_strand_id
1 'polypeptide(L)'
;MRDYLKTVVFIDGENLHYNLRSFEFREEHSKPFHLLPQYINWEKFFKALLDKINDGSNIKHFLHRIYWYVIERISAYREPGSDKLTRAVRKCQELSKTKIVDSEKVQELAKEWHSTLSEKIRHRRDALHTVLQTHTDFLQFKYVGKLAVDPFKVRRCETDSSEPTGYAYDGTIHSEKGVDIALAVDMVSLASDYDVAVLV
;
A
#
# COMPACT_ATOMS: atom_id res chain seq x y z
N MET A 1 -8.72 -10.83 40.06
CA MET A 1 -9.32 -10.36 38.80
C MET A 1 -8.23 -9.55 38.09
N ARG A 2 -8.07 -9.61 36.76
CA ARG A 2 -7.09 -8.73 36.10
C ARG A 2 -7.64 -7.32 36.10
N ASP A 3 -6.86 -6.36 36.59
CA ASP A 3 -7.25 -4.95 36.64
C ASP A 3 -7.06 -4.22 35.29
N TYR A 4 -6.58 -4.95 34.28
CA TYR A 4 -6.32 -4.43 32.94
C TYR A 4 -6.43 -5.49 31.84
N LEU A 5 -6.69 -5.04 30.61
CA LEU A 5 -6.76 -5.84 29.39
C LEU A 5 -5.61 -5.49 28.42
N LYS A 6 -4.89 -6.52 27.97
CA LYS A 6 -3.89 -6.41 26.90
C LYS A 6 -4.60 -6.13 25.58
N THR A 7 -4.42 -4.95 25.02
CA THR A 7 -5.06 -4.58 23.74
C THR A 7 -4.04 -4.59 22.61
N VAL A 8 -4.33 -5.34 21.55
CA VAL A 8 -3.54 -5.34 20.30
C VAL A 8 -4.34 -4.65 19.21
N VAL A 9 -3.65 -3.88 18.36
CA VAL A 9 -4.25 -3.24 17.20
C VAL A 9 -3.73 -3.91 15.92
N PHE A 10 -4.64 -4.33 15.06
CA PHE A 10 -4.34 -4.87 13.73
C PHE A 10 -4.76 -3.82 12.71
N ILE A 11 -3.82 -3.40 11.86
CA ILE A 11 -4.02 -2.33 10.88
C ILE A 11 -3.89 -2.88 9.48
N ASP A 12 -4.93 -2.72 8.67
CA ASP A 12 -4.79 -2.80 7.22
C ASP A 12 -4.14 -1.52 6.69
N GLY A 13 -2.90 -1.65 6.22
CA GLY A 13 -2.10 -0.49 5.86
C GLY A 13 -2.53 0.23 4.59
N GLU A 14 -3.04 -0.48 3.58
CA GLU A 14 -3.53 0.18 2.36
C GLU A 14 -4.83 0.89 2.66
N ASN A 15 -5.77 0.24 3.36
CA ASN A 15 -7.04 0.86 3.73
C ASN A 15 -6.82 2.09 4.62
N LEU A 16 -5.96 2.00 5.63
CA LEU A 16 -5.61 3.17 6.44
C LEU A 16 -4.94 4.26 5.60
N HIS A 17 -4.03 3.91 4.68
CA HIS A 17 -3.39 4.89 3.81
C HIS A 17 -4.40 5.66 2.94
N TYR A 18 -5.37 4.97 2.33
CA TYR A 18 -6.42 5.64 1.55
C TYR A 18 -7.31 6.52 2.42
N ASN A 19 -7.68 6.05 3.61
CA ASN A 19 -8.48 6.83 4.56
C ASN A 19 -7.76 8.10 5.00
N LEU A 20 -6.46 8.03 5.31
CA LEU A 20 -5.66 9.21 5.66
C LEU A 20 -5.59 10.21 4.51
N ARG A 21 -5.45 9.75 3.28
CA ARG A 21 -5.38 10.64 2.10
C ARG A 21 -6.70 11.31 1.77
N SER A 22 -7.83 10.82 2.29
CA SER A 22 -9.13 11.49 2.16
C SER A 22 -9.18 12.83 2.91
N PHE A 23 -8.31 13.02 3.91
CA PHE A 23 -8.14 14.31 4.58
C PHE A 23 -7.27 15.23 3.71
N GLU A 24 -7.91 16.24 3.14
CA GLU A 24 -7.30 17.26 2.31
C GLU A 24 -7.27 18.61 3.05
N PHE A 25 -6.08 19.18 3.17
CA PHE A 25 -5.86 20.48 3.79
C PHE A 25 -5.43 21.47 2.70
N ARG A 26 -6.05 22.64 2.67
CA ARG A 26 -5.73 23.72 1.75
C ARG A 26 -5.39 24.98 2.54
N GLU A 27 -4.24 25.57 2.27
CA GLU A 27 -4.02 26.98 2.55
C GLU A 27 -4.37 27.79 1.31
N GLU A 28 -4.77 29.06 1.50
CA GLU A 28 -4.94 30.01 0.41
C GLU A 28 -3.63 30.06 -0.40
N HIS A 29 -3.66 29.51 -1.62
CA HIS A 29 -2.56 29.51 -2.60
C HIS A 29 -1.52 28.37 -2.53
N SER A 30 -1.76 27.30 -1.76
CA SER A 30 -0.91 26.10 -1.80
C SER A 30 -1.56 24.92 -2.53
N LYS A 31 -0.73 23.99 -3.01
CA LYS A 31 -1.23 22.70 -3.51
C LYS A 31 -1.87 21.94 -2.34
N PRO A 32 -2.98 21.21 -2.56
CA PRO A 32 -3.60 20.43 -1.51
C PRO A 32 -2.61 19.50 -0.84
N PHE A 33 -2.57 19.56 0.49
CA PHE A 33 -1.77 18.67 1.31
C PHE A 33 -2.67 17.52 1.78
N HIS A 34 -2.20 16.28 1.57
CA HIS A 34 -2.87 15.09 2.08
C HIS A 34 -2.13 14.56 3.29
N LEU A 35 -2.88 14.11 4.30
CA LEU A 35 -2.28 13.44 5.44
C LEU A 35 -1.69 12.09 5.00
N LEU A 36 -0.43 11.85 5.36
CA LEU A 36 0.29 10.62 5.09
C LEU A 36 0.81 10.02 6.39
N PRO A 37 1.04 8.69 6.45
CA PRO A 37 1.43 8.03 7.69
C PRO A 37 2.66 8.61 8.39
N GLN A 38 3.64 9.10 7.63
CA GLN A 38 4.88 9.67 8.18
C GLN A 38 4.68 10.99 8.94
N TYR A 39 3.54 11.66 8.78
CA TYR A 39 3.25 12.92 9.46
C TYR A 39 2.51 12.73 10.79
N ILE A 40 2.15 11.48 11.12
CA ILE A 40 1.33 11.17 12.29
C ILE A 40 2.21 10.75 13.44
N ASN A 41 1.99 11.35 14.62
CA ASN A 41 2.53 10.82 15.87
C ASN A 41 1.68 9.62 16.30
N TRP A 42 2.08 8.43 15.87
CA TRP A 42 1.34 7.19 16.09
C TRP A 42 1.17 6.84 17.56
N GLU A 43 2.18 7.10 18.39
CA GLU A 43 2.09 6.89 19.84
C GLU A 43 0.93 7.72 20.44
N LYS A 44 0.87 9.02 20.13
CA LYS A 44 -0.22 9.88 20.59
C LYS A 44 -1.57 9.45 20.02
N PHE A 45 -1.62 9.07 18.75
CA PHE A 45 -2.84 8.60 18.10
C PHE A 45 -3.42 7.37 18.81
N PHE A 46 -2.61 6.32 19.01
CA PHE A 46 -3.08 5.08 19.65
C PHE A 46 -3.31 5.25 21.15
N LYS A 47 -2.56 6.15 21.81
CA LYS A 47 -2.87 6.53 23.19
C LYS A 47 -4.25 7.18 23.31
N ALA A 48 -4.56 8.13 22.43
CA ALA A 48 -5.87 8.77 22.41
C ALA A 48 -7.00 7.79 22.10
N LEU A 49 -6.76 6.81 21.20
CA LEU A 49 -7.69 5.71 20.94
C LEU A 49 -7.98 4.90 22.21
N LEU A 50 -6.94 4.53 22.96
CA LEU A 50 -7.10 3.76 24.20
C LEU A 50 -7.74 4.58 25.32
N ASP A 51 -7.39 5.85 25.47
CA ASP A 51 -8.04 6.75 26.41
C ASP A 51 -9.54 6.79 26.13
N LYS A 52 -9.94 6.85 24.85
CA LYS A 52 -11.35 6.84 24.47
C LYS A 52 -12.06 5.52 24.77
N ILE A 53 -11.37 4.39 24.62
CA ILE A 53 -11.91 3.06 25.01
C ILE A 53 -12.06 2.98 26.53
N ASN A 54 -11.10 3.52 27.28
CA ASN A 54 -11.09 3.54 28.74
C ASN A 54 -12.19 4.43 29.32
N ASP A 55 -12.50 5.57 28.69
CA ASP A 55 -13.60 6.45 29.13
C ASP A 55 -14.97 5.74 29.15
N GLY A 56 -15.14 4.72 28.29
CA GLY A 56 -16.37 3.94 28.17
C GLY A 56 -16.38 2.62 28.94
N SER A 57 -15.30 2.25 29.62
CA SER A 57 -15.10 0.93 30.22
C SER A 57 -14.70 1.03 31.70
N ASN A 58 -15.24 0.15 32.53
CA ASN A 58 -14.80 0.01 33.92
C ASN A 58 -13.46 -0.75 34.04
N ILE A 59 -12.93 -1.27 32.94
CA ILE A 59 -11.67 -2.04 32.89
C ILE A 59 -10.67 -1.26 32.05
N LYS A 60 -9.46 -1.09 32.58
CA LYS A 60 -8.39 -0.36 31.89
C LYS A 60 -7.79 -1.20 30.75
N HIS A 61 -7.66 -0.60 29.58
CA HIS A 61 -6.96 -1.13 28.42
C HIS A 61 -5.56 -0.55 28.36
N PHE A 62 -4.56 -1.39 28.06
CA PHE A 62 -3.21 -0.94 27.74
C PHE A 62 -2.79 -1.42 26.35
N LEU A 63 -1.99 -0.61 25.66
CA LEU A 63 -1.46 -0.97 24.35
C LEU A 63 -0.37 -2.03 24.51
N HIS A 64 -0.61 -3.24 24.01
CA HIS A 64 0.38 -4.29 24.03
C HIS A 64 1.26 -4.26 22.78
N ARG A 65 0.63 -4.27 21.60
CA ARG A 65 1.32 -4.26 20.30
C ARG A 65 0.41 -3.71 19.22
N ILE A 66 1.01 -3.20 18.17
CA ILE A 66 0.35 -2.86 16.91
C ILE A 66 1.00 -3.65 15.79
N TYR A 67 0.18 -4.37 15.03
CA TYR A 67 0.59 -5.06 13.82
C TYR A 67 0.07 -4.32 12.60
N TRP A 68 0.99 -3.82 11.79
CA TRP A 68 0.67 -3.05 10.60
C TRP A 68 0.97 -3.88 9.34
N TYR A 69 -0.09 -4.33 8.67
CA TYR A 69 0.01 -5.17 7.49
C TYR A 69 0.14 -4.32 6.24
N VAL A 70 1.12 -4.66 5.41
CA VAL A 70 1.44 -3.91 4.19
C VAL A 70 1.84 -4.86 3.07
N ILE A 71 1.71 -4.35 1.85
CA ILE A 71 2.17 -5.04 0.64
C ILE A 71 3.68 -5.24 0.71
N GLU A 72 4.12 -6.48 0.54
CA GLU A 72 5.53 -6.84 0.43
C GLU A 72 6.06 -6.59 -0.99
N ARG A 73 5.29 -7.00 -2.00
CA ARG A 73 5.77 -7.08 -3.39
C ARG A 73 4.65 -7.05 -4.42
N ILE A 74 5.01 -6.81 -5.68
CA ILE A 74 4.12 -7.02 -6.82
C ILE A 74 4.20 -8.47 -7.36
N SER A 75 3.25 -8.88 -8.20
CA SER A 75 3.39 -10.14 -8.95
C SER A 75 4.60 -10.14 -9.87
N ALA A 76 5.30 -11.27 -9.93
CA ALA A 76 6.46 -11.46 -10.79
C ALA A 76 6.14 -11.09 -12.24
N TYR A 77 7.08 -10.42 -12.89
CA TYR A 77 7.02 -10.16 -14.32
C TYR A 77 7.01 -11.50 -15.07
N ARG A 78 6.17 -11.59 -16.09
CA ARG A 78 6.09 -12.76 -16.98
C ARG A 78 6.04 -12.27 -18.40
N GLU A 79 6.87 -12.86 -19.25
CA GLU A 79 6.81 -12.59 -20.67
C GLU A 79 5.40 -12.90 -21.21
N PRO A 80 4.85 -12.04 -22.07
CA PRO A 80 3.53 -12.24 -22.62
C PRO A 80 3.58 -13.33 -23.69
N GLY A 81 2.51 -14.12 -23.80
CA GLY A 81 2.26 -14.88 -25.03
C GLY A 81 1.97 -13.92 -26.20
N SER A 82 2.14 -14.41 -27.43
CA SER A 82 1.93 -13.66 -28.68
C SER A 82 0.64 -12.84 -28.66
N ASP A 83 -0.49 -13.48 -28.37
CA ASP A 83 -1.81 -12.84 -28.43
C ASP A 83 -1.96 -11.71 -27.41
N LYS A 84 -1.34 -11.86 -26.23
CA LYS A 84 -1.38 -10.85 -25.18
C LYS A 84 -0.56 -9.64 -25.59
N LEU A 85 0.61 -9.86 -26.17
CA LEU A 85 1.46 -8.80 -26.69
C LEU A 85 0.79 -8.06 -27.85
N THR A 86 0.22 -8.79 -28.81
CA THR A 86 -0.54 -8.19 -29.93
C THR A 86 -1.69 -7.31 -29.44
N ARG A 87 -2.44 -7.77 -28.42
CA ARG A 87 -3.50 -6.94 -27.80
C ARG A 87 -2.94 -5.69 -27.13
N ALA A 88 -1.81 -5.80 -26.44
CA ALA A 88 -1.15 -4.66 -25.79
C ALA A 88 -0.66 -3.62 -26.82
N VAL A 89 -0.03 -4.07 -27.91
CA VAL A 89 0.40 -3.23 -29.04
C VAL A 89 -0.77 -2.49 -29.65
N ARG A 90 -1.84 -3.21 -30.00
CA ARG A 90 -3.05 -2.60 -30.55
C ARG A 90 -3.61 -1.55 -29.58
N LYS A 91 -3.65 -1.87 -28.28
CA LYS A 91 -4.16 -0.94 -27.28
C LYS A 91 -3.28 0.31 -27.13
N CYS A 92 -1.96 0.16 -27.20
CA CYS A 92 -1.05 1.29 -27.21
C CYS A 92 -1.24 2.18 -28.44
N GLN A 93 -1.39 1.59 -29.63
CA GLN A 93 -1.64 2.34 -30.87
C GLN A 93 -2.98 3.10 -30.83
N GLU A 94 -4.02 2.49 -30.24
CA GLU A 94 -5.31 3.16 -29.99
C GLU A 94 -5.16 4.39 -29.08
N LEU A 95 -4.31 4.31 -28.05
CA LEU A 95 -4.14 5.36 -27.05
C LEU A 95 -3.14 6.45 -27.46
N SER A 96 -2.07 6.11 -28.20
CA SER A 96 -0.97 7.02 -28.52
C SER A 96 -1.32 8.02 -29.63
N LYS A 97 -2.30 7.70 -30.48
CA LYS A 97 -2.86 8.52 -31.59
C LYS A 97 -1.88 9.04 -32.66
N THR A 98 -0.56 8.98 -32.46
CA THR A 98 0.41 9.68 -33.31
C THR A 98 1.73 8.94 -33.57
N LYS A 99 2.07 7.92 -32.77
CA LYS A 99 3.29 7.11 -32.98
C LYS A 99 2.99 5.63 -33.14
N ILE A 100 3.68 5.01 -34.10
CA ILE A 100 3.73 3.56 -34.25
C ILE A 100 4.49 3.02 -33.03
N VAL A 101 3.78 2.29 -32.18
CA VAL A 101 4.37 1.48 -31.12
C VAL A 101 4.37 0.04 -31.63
N ASP A 102 5.53 -0.61 -31.64
CA ASP A 102 5.68 -2.00 -32.02
C ASP A 102 5.77 -2.92 -30.78
N SER A 103 5.94 -4.21 -31.04
CA SER A 103 5.97 -5.24 -29.99
C SER A 103 7.17 -5.08 -29.05
N GLU A 104 8.34 -4.74 -29.59
CA GLU A 104 9.56 -4.54 -28.81
C GLU A 104 9.41 -3.33 -27.88
N LYS A 105 8.88 -2.22 -28.40
CA LYS A 105 8.65 -1.03 -27.58
C LYS A 105 7.62 -1.27 -26.48
N VAL A 106 6.54 -2.01 -26.74
CA VAL A 106 5.57 -2.36 -25.68
C VAL A 106 6.20 -3.23 -24.60
N GLN A 107 7.06 -4.19 -24.96
CA GLN A 107 7.76 -5.02 -23.98
C GLN A 107 8.72 -4.20 -23.12
N GLU A 108 9.48 -3.27 -23.72
CA GLU A 108 10.35 -2.34 -23.01
C GLU A 108 9.56 -1.51 -21.99
N LEU A 109 8.48 -0.86 -22.43
CA LEU A 109 7.62 -0.03 -21.58
C LEU A 109 6.96 -0.82 -20.45
N ALA A 110 6.48 -2.03 -20.75
CA ALA A 110 5.86 -2.91 -19.76
C ALA A 110 6.87 -3.36 -18.69
N LYS A 111 8.09 -3.69 -19.10
CA LYS A 111 9.17 -4.11 -18.21
C LYS A 111 9.64 -2.95 -17.33
N GLU A 112 9.81 -1.77 -17.91
CA GLU A 112 10.19 -0.57 -17.17
C GLU A 112 9.12 -0.18 -16.15
N TRP A 113 7.85 -0.09 -16.56
CA TRP A 113 6.75 0.20 -15.65
C TRP A 113 6.68 -0.79 -14.49
N HIS A 114 6.83 -2.10 -14.76
CA HIS A 114 6.85 -3.14 -13.73
C HIS A 114 8.01 -2.94 -12.76
N SER A 115 9.23 -2.69 -13.28
CA SER A 115 10.42 -2.43 -12.47
C SER A 115 10.22 -1.19 -11.59
N THR A 116 9.84 -0.06 -12.18
CA THR A 116 9.59 1.19 -11.45
C THR A 116 8.51 1.03 -10.39
N LEU A 117 7.44 0.29 -10.66
CA LEU A 117 6.41 0.01 -9.67
C LEU A 117 6.94 -0.85 -8.52
N SER A 118 7.73 -1.89 -8.83
CA SER A 118 8.38 -2.72 -7.82
C SER A 118 9.29 -1.90 -6.92
N GLU A 119 10.08 -1.00 -7.49
CA GLU A 119 10.96 -0.12 -6.74
C GLU A 119 10.19 0.89 -5.89
N LYS A 120 9.10 1.46 -6.42
CA LYS A 120 8.21 2.35 -5.65
C LYS A 120 7.65 1.66 -4.41
N ILE A 121 7.23 0.39 -4.51
CA ILE A 121 6.75 -0.37 -3.34
C ILE A 121 7.90 -0.59 -2.34
N ARG A 122 9.08 -1.01 -2.82
CA ARG A 122 10.27 -1.19 -1.98
C ARG A 122 10.64 0.09 -1.23
N HIS A 123 10.70 1.23 -1.92
CA HIS A 123 11.02 2.51 -1.31
C HIS A 123 9.97 2.97 -0.30
N ARG A 124 8.67 2.78 -0.60
CA ARG A 124 7.60 3.11 0.37
C ARG A 124 7.73 2.29 1.64
N ARG A 125 8.01 0.99 1.51
CA ARG A 125 8.31 0.12 2.65
C ARG A 125 9.48 0.67 3.45
N ASP A 126 10.60 0.92 2.79
CA ASP A 126 11.84 1.28 3.50
C ASP A 126 11.67 2.64 4.19
N ALA A 127 10.94 3.57 3.57
CA ALA A 127 10.59 4.86 4.18
C ALA A 127 9.66 4.69 5.40
N LEU A 128 8.59 3.90 5.29
CA LEU A 128 7.68 3.62 6.41
C LEU A 128 8.41 2.95 7.58
N HIS A 129 9.21 1.92 7.28
CA HIS A 129 10.01 1.20 8.27
C HIS A 129 11.00 2.13 8.99
N THR A 130 11.77 2.91 8.22
CA THR A 130 12.80 3.81 8.77
C THR A 130 12.19 4.90 9.65
N VAL A 131 11.07 5.48 9.24
CA VAL A 131 10.42 6.56 10.02
C VAL A 131 9.79 6.01 11.29
N LEU A 132 9.08 4.88 11.19
CA LEU A 132 8.16 4.45 12.24
C LEU A 132 8.78 3.44 13.20
N GLN A 133 9.52 2.45 12.70
CA GLN A 133 10.05 1.37 13.55
C GLN A 133 11.32 1.78 14.32
N THR A 134 12.09 2.76 13.81
CA THR A 134 13.28 3.27 14.52
C THR A 134 12.92 4.02 15.82
N HIS A 135 11.68 4.48 15.96
CA HIS A 135 11.24 5.32 17.07
C HIS A 135 10.14 4.68 17.92
N THR A 136 9.71 3.45 17.63
CA THR A 136 8.60 2.81 18.34
C THR A 136 8.80 1.31 18.53
N ASP A 137 8.82 0.86 19.79
CA ASP A 137 8.93 -0.56 20.12
C ASP A 137 7.57 -1.28 20.08
N PHE A 138 6.46 -0.54 20.15
CA PHE A 138 5.11 -1.10 20.17
C PHE A 138 4.55 -1.39 18.78
N LEU A 139 5.17 -0.89 17.70
CA LEU A 139 4.71 -1.04 16.33
C LEU A 139 5.55 -2.09 15.58
N GLN A 140 4.88 -3.05 14.93
CA GLN A 140 5.53 -4.05 14.10
C GLN A 140 4.90 -4.11 12.71
N PHE A 141 5.71 -3.92 11.68
CA PHE A 141 5.28 -4.12 10.30
C PHE A 141 5.24 -5.60 9.92
N LYS A 142 4.20 -5.97 9.18
CA LYS A 142 3.98 -7.31 8.61
C LYS A 142 3.92 -7.19 7.09
N TYR A 143 5.03 -7.50 6.43
CA TYR A 143 5.17 -7.50 4.97
C TYR A 143 4.72 -8.84 4.40
N VAL A 144 3.46 -8.93 3.99
CA VAL A 144 2.85 -10.22 3.58
C VAL A 144 1.99 -10.10 2.32
N GLY A 145 1.53 -8.88 1.99
CA GLY A 145 0.64 -8.63 0.87
C GLY A 145 1.33 -8.74 -0.49
N LYS A 146 0.55 -9.08 -1.52
CA LYS A 146 0.99 -9.09 -2.91
C LYS A 146 0.07 -8.24 -3.77
N LEU A 147 0.62 -7.25 -4.47
CA LEU A 147 -0.12 -6.50 -5.46
C LEU A 147 -0.12 -7.24 -6.80
N ALA A 148 -1.29 -7.68 -7.24
CA ALA A 148 -1.44 -8.33 -8.54
C ALA A 148 -1.43 -7.29 -9.66
N VAL A 149 -0.49 -7.41 -10.58
CA VAL A 149 -0.30 -6.49 -11.70
C VAL A 149 -0.23 -7.23 -13.02
N ASP A 150 -0.72 -6.59 -14.08
CA ASP A 150 -0.59 -7.03 -15.46
C ASP A 150 0.04 -5.92 -16.31
N PRO A 151 1.36 -5.99 -16.57
CA PRO A 151 2.04 -5.00 -17.39
C PRO A 151 1.43 -4.86 -18.78
N PHE A 152 0.92 -5.93 -19.37
CA PHE A 152 0.44 -5.96 -20.76
C PHE A 152 -1.05 -5.66 -20.91
N LYS A 153 -1.77 -5.47 -19.81
CA LYS A 153 -3.13 -4.92 -19.85
C LYS A 153 -3.04 -3.39 -19.78
N VAL A 154 -2.80 -2.78 -20.93
CA VAL A 154 -2.52 -1.35 -21.08
C VAL A 154 -3.70 -0.50 -20.61
N ARG A 155 -3.45 0.37 -19.64
CA ARG A 155 -4.39 1.40 -19.16
C ARG A 155 -4.05 2.78 -19.73
N ARG A 156 -2.76 3.09 -19.88
CA ARG A 156 -2.24 4.34 -20.44
C ARG A 156 -1.05 4.04 -21.35
N CYS A 157 -0.99 4.72 -22.48
CA CYS A 157 0.12 4.62 -23.43
C CYS A 157 0.08 5.84 -24.34
N GLU A 158 0.75 6.91 -23.91
CA GLU A 158 0.69 8.23 -24.55
C GLU A 158 2.11 8.73 -24.82
N THR A 159 2.29 9.50 -25.89
CA THR A 159 3.60 10.15 -26.12
C THR A 159 3.80 11.22 -25.07
N ASP A 160 4.92 11.17 -24.36
CA ASP A 160 5.27 12.13 -23.32
C ASP A 160 6.76 12.45 -23.42
N SER A 161 7.09 13.68 -23.82
CA SER A 161 8.48 14.13 -23.97
C SER A 161 9.21 14.34 -22.64
N SER A 162 8.48 14.33 -21.52
CA SER A 162 9.08 14.42 -20.19
C SER A 162 9.53 13.06 -19.65
N GLU A 163 9.03 11.96 -20.23
CA GLU A 163 9.42 10.60 -19.87
C GLU A 163 10.67 10.16 -20.63
N PRO A 164 11.63 9.45 -19.99
CA PRO A 164 12.86 8.99 -20.64
C PRO A 164 12.63 8.14 -21.89
N THR A 165 11.55 7.36 -21.90
CA THR A 165 11.18 6.48 -23.02
C THR A 165 10.46 7.20 -24.15
N GLY A 166 10.08 8.47 -23.94
CA GLY A 166 9.17 9.22 -24.79
C GLY A 166 7.71 8.80 -24.66
N TYR A 167 7.37 7.95 -23.69
CA TYR A 167 6.01 7.47 -23.45
C TYR A 167 5.64 7.44 -21.97
N ALA A 168 4.45 7.94 -21.65
CA ALA A 168 3.78 7.63 -20.39
C ALA A 168 3.02 6.31 -20.54
N TYR A 169 3.46 5.28 -19.81
CA TYR A 169 2.91 3.93 -19.88
C TYR A 169 2.40 3.45 -18.52
N ASP A 170 1.17 2.95 -18.47
CA ASP A 170 0.62 2.24 -17.32
C ASP A 170 0.03 0.89 -17.73
N GLY A 171 0.53 -0.17 -17.09
CA GLY A 171 -0.18 -1.45 -17.00
C GLY A 171 -1.39 -1.40 -16.08
N THR A 172 -2.04 -2.54 -15.87
CA THR A 172 -3.19 -2.64 -14.95
C THR A 172 -2.73 -3.16 -13.59
N ILE A 173 -3.20 -2.50 -12.53
CA ILE A 173 -3.18 -3.03 -11.15
C ILE A 173 -4.54 -3.66 -10.90
N HIS A 174 -4.58 -4.94 -10.53
CA HIS A 174 -5.83 -5.68 -10.35
C HIS A 174 -6.39 -5.58 -8.94
N SER A 175 -5.60 -6.03 -7.96
CA SER A 175 -6.00 -6.05 -6.56
C SER A 175 -4.78 -6.31 -5.69
N GLU A 176 -4.89 -5.94 -4.42
CA GLU A 176 -4.09 -6.55 -3.38
C GLU A 176 -4.57 -7.99 -3.13
N LYS A 177 -3.67 -8.87 -2.70
CA LYS A 177 -3.97 -10.22 -2.23
C LYS A 177 -3.16 -10.54 -0.98
N GLY A 178 -3.80 -11.19 -0.02
CA GLY A 178 -3.12 -11.85 1.10
C GLY A 178 -3.00 -11.04 2.39
N VAL A 179 -3.23 -9.72 2.38
CA VAL A 179 -3.24 -8.90 3.61
C VAL A 179 -4.38 -9.31 4.53
N ASP A 180 -5.62 -9.32 4.03
CA ASP A 180 -6.80 -9.73 4.82
C ASP A 180 -6.63 -11.12 5.45
N ILE A 181 -6.10 -12.07 4.67
CA ILE A 181 -5.88 -13.45 5.11
C ILE A 181 -4.81 -13.47 6.20
N ALA A 182 -3.69 -12.78 6.00
CA ALA A 182 -2.62 -12.75 6.98
C ALA A 182 -3.05 -12.05 8.27
N LEU A 183 -3.82 -10.97 8.16
CA LEU A 183 -4.41 -10.27 9.30
C LEU A 183 -5.33 -11.21 10.09
N ALA A 184 -6.26 -11.90 9.41
CA ALA A 184 -7.16 -12.86 10.06
C ALA A 184 -6.41 -14.03 10.73
N VAL A 185 -5.40 -14.58 10.06
CA VAL A 185 -4.56 -15.66 10.61
C VAL A 185 -3.78 -15.19 11.84
N ASP A 186 -3.19 -14.00 11.81
CA ASP A 186 -2.46 -13.44 12.94
C ASP A 186 -3.39 -13.11 14.12
N MET A 187 -4.59 -12.58 13.86
CA MET A 187 -5.58 -12.35 14.91
C MET A 187 -5.90 -13.64 15.68
N VAL A 188 -6.10 -14.76 14.98
CA VAL A 188 -6.39 -16.06 15.61
C VAL A 188 -5.15 -16.64 16.28
N SER A 189 -4.01 -16.66 15.60
CA SER A 189 -2.79 -17.31 16.11
C SER A 189 -2.18 -16.59 17.32
N LEU A 190 -2.41 -15.28 17.45
CA LEU A 190 -1.92 -14.47 18.57
C LEU A 190 -2.97 -14.29 19.68
N ALA A 191 -4.13 -14.95 19.59
CA ALA A 191 -5.24 -14.76 20.54
C ALA A 191 -4.90 -15.13 21.99
N SER A 192 -3.86 -15.94 22.23
CA SER A 192 -3.35 -16.22 23.58
C SER A 192 -2.60 -15.05 24.21
N ASP A 193 -2.13 -14.10 23.40
CA ASP A 193 -1.17 -13.08 23.80
C ASP A 193 -1.83 -11.74 24.11
N TYR A 194 -3.12 -11.59 23.78
CA TYR A 194 -3.91 -10.40 24.03
C TYR A 194 -5.28 -10.75 24.62
N ASP A 195 -5.90 -9.79 25.32
CA ASP A 195 -7.27 -9.92 25.83
C ASP A 195 -8.29 -9.27 24.89
N VAL A 196 -7.88 -8.23 24.16
CA VAL A 196 -8.72 -7.48 23.22
C VAL A 196 -7.96 -7.20 21.91
N ALA A 197 -8.63 -7.40 20.78
CA ALA A 197 -8.15 -6.97 19.47
C ALA A 197 -8.98 -5.78 18.96
N VAL A 198 -8.31 -4.80 18.39
CA VAL A 198 -8.92 -3.70 17.63
C VAL A 198 -8.49 -3.85 16.18
N LEU A 199 -9.45 -3.83 15.26
CA LEU A 199 -9.21 -3.81 13.81
C LEU A 199 -9.37 -2.39 13.29
N VAL A 200 -8.38 -1.92 12.54
CA VAL A 200 -8.31 -0.58 11.93
C VAL A 200 -8.11 -0.71 10.43
#